data_AF-A0A239DT12-F1
#
_entry.id   AF-A0A239DT12-F1
#
_cell.length_a   1.000
_cell.length_b   1.000
_cell.length_c   1.000
_cell.angle_alpha   90.00
_cell.angle_beta   90.00
_cell.angle_gamma   90.00
#
_symmetry.space_group_name_H-M   'P 1'
#
loop_
_entity.id
_entity.type
_entity.pdbx_description
1 polymer ?
#
loop_
_entity_poly.entity_id
_entity_poly.type
_entity_poly.pdbx_seq_one_letter_code
_entity_poly.pdbx_strand_id
1 'polypeptide(L)'
;MKRFLTLVLASLIASQAVADSCWDHNGSVMRLQAQGNNRWLSYETTPHSWQWPAGVRPGTLLFNGVKNGNWYSGTARVFSSACPGSPSEYHVEGPVAPNQLRVQVSGNRQVFHNCQPTGQWKTDTLVFTYLYDC
;
A
#
# COMPACT_ATOMS: atom_id res chain seq x y z
N MET A 1 2.67 -31.50 55.22
CA MET A 1 3.55 -31.26 54.06
C MET A 1 2.72 -30.62 52.96
N LYS A 2 2.89 -29.30 52.70
CA LYS A 2 2.08 -28.54 51.74
C LYS A 2 2.74 -28.60 50.37
N ARG A 3 2.08 -29.24 49.39
CA ARG A 3 2.52 -29.25 47.99
C ARG A 3 2.13 -27.93 47.35
N PHE A 4 3.13 -27.11 47.01
CA PHE A 4 2.95 -25.96 46.14
C PHE A 4 2.89 -26.46 44.69
N LEU A 5 1.76 -26.25 44.01
CA LEU A 5 1.60 -26.51 42.59
C LEU A 5 1.96 -25.23 41.84
N THR A 6 3.15 -25.19 41.25
CA THR A 6 3.61 -24.05 40.45
C THR A 6 2.98 -24.12 39.06
N LEU A 7 2.02 -23.24 38.77
CA LEU A 7 1.49 -23.04 37.42
C LEU A 7 2.52 -22.24 36.61
N VAL A 8 3.17 -22.90 35.65
CA VAL A 8 4.00 -22.23 34.63
C VAL A 8 3.07 -21.68 33.55
N LEU A 9 2.87 -20.36 33.55
CA LEU A 9 2.11 -19.67 32.51
C LEU A 9 3.01 -19.50 31.28
N ALA A 10 2.82 -20.32 30.25
CA ALA A 10 3.51 -20.17 28.98
C ALA A 10 2.87 -19.03 28.16
N SER A 11 3.55 -17.90 28.08
CA SER A 11 3.16 -16.76 27.24
C SER A 11 3.34 -17.13 25.76
N LEU A 12 2.26 -17.50 25.08
CA LEU A 12 2.25 -17.69 23.62
C LEU A 12 2.34 -16.31 22.95
N ILE A 13 3.53 -15.92 22.54
CA ILE A 13 3.72 -14.72 21.72
C ILE A 13 3.25 -15.06 20.30
N ALA A 14 2.08 -14.54 19.92
CA ALA A 14 1.57 -14.70 18.56
C ALA A 14 2.47 -13.93 17.58
N SER A 15 3.16 -14.65 16.69
CA SER A 15 3.96 -14.05 15.62
C SER A 15 3.05 -13.51 14.52
N GLN A 16 3.31 -12.29 14.04
CA GLN A 16 2.56 -11.73 12.93
C GLN A 16 2.96 -12.42 11.63
N ALA A 17 1.97 -12.88 10.86
CA ALA A 17 2.21 -13.43 9.54
C ALA A 17 2.79 -12.34 8.63
N VAL A 18 3.93 -12.66 7.99
CA VAL A 18 4.55 -11.85 6.95
C VAL A 18 4.35 -12.56 5.62
N ALA A 19 3.86 -11.83 4.62
CA ALA A 19 3.67 -12.37 3.27
C ALA A 19 3.96 -11.29 2.23
N ASP A 20 4.71 -11.67 1.20
CA ASP A 20 5.05 -10.82 0.07
C ASP A 20 4.40 -11.35 -1.21
N SER A 21 3.95 -10.45 -2.09
CA SER A 21 3.35 -10.81 -3.39
C SER A 21 3.52 -9.71 -4.43
N CYS A 22 3.44 -10.07 -5.71
CA CYS A 22 3.53 -9.13 -6.82
C CYS A 22 2.14 -8.75 -7.36
N TRP A 23 2.01 -7.50 -7.78
CA TRP A 23 0.76 -6.91 -8.25
C TRP A 23 1.02 -5.98 -9.42
N ASP A 24 0.18 -6.01 -10.45
CA ASP A 24 0.16 -4.99 -11.47
C ASP A 24 -0.52 -3.72 -10.96
N HIS A 25 0.08 -2.58 -11.26
CA HIS A 25 -0.54 -1.28 -11.16
C HIS A 25 -0.13 -0.42 -12.37
N ASN A 26 -1.08 -0.21 -13.30
CA ASN A 26 -0.85 0.61 -14.49
C ASN A 26 0.40 0.18 -15.28
N GLY A 27 0.65 -1.14 -15.39
CA GLY A 27 1.81 -1.70 -16.08
C GLY A 27 3.13 -1.65 -15.31
N SER A 28 3.15 -1.13 -14.08
CA SER A 28 4.28 -1.32 -13.16
C SER A 28 4.02 -2.54 -12.27
N VAL A 29 5.06 -3.31 -11.98
CA VAL A 29 5.02 -4.34 -10.95
C VAL A 29 5.17 -3.67 -9.60
N MET A 30 4.30 -4.03 -8.68
CA MET A 30 4.27 -3.57 -7.29
C MET A 30 4.54 -4.76 -6.37
N ARG A 31 5.32 -4.54 -5.33
CA ARG A 31 5.49 -5.47 -4.22
C ARG A 31 4.50 -5.12 -3.12
N LEU A 32 3.60 -6.04 -2.79
CA LEU A 32 2.79 -5.96 -1.58
C LEU A 32 3.54 -6.66 -0.46
N GLN A 33 3.88 -5.90 0.58
CA GLN A 33 4.36 -6.43 1.85
C GLN A 33 3.19 -6.42 2.84
N ALA A 34 2.87 -7.58 3.40
CA ALA A 34 1.83 -7.74 4.41
C ALA A 34 2.47 -8.14 5.75
N GLN A 35 2.10 -7.44 6.82
CA GLN A 35 2.47 -7.80 8.19
C GLN A 35 1.23 -7.66 9.08
N GLY A 36 0.65 -8.79 9.50
CA GLY A 36 -0.65 -8.79 10.17
C GLY A 36 -1.72 -8.12 9.30
N ASN A 37 -2.32 -7.02 9.78
CA ASN A 37 -3.28 -6.22 9.00
C ASN A 37 -2.61 -5.12 8.16
N ASN A 38 -1.34 -4.80 8.39
CA ASN A 38 -0.67 -3.72 7.66
C ASN A 38 -0.34 -4.15 6.22
N ARG A 39 -0.45 -3.21 5.29
CA ARG A 39 -0.25 -3.41 3.86
C ARG A 39 0.59 -2.26 3.32
N TRP A 40 1.69 -2.57 2.65
CA TRP A 40 2.52 -1.61 1.93
C TRP A 40 2.68 -2.07 0.48
N LEU A 41 2.41 -1.18 -0.47
CA LEU A 41 2.63 -1.39 -1.90
C LEU A 41 3.72 -0.44 -2.38
N SER A 42 4.86 -1.00 -2.75
CA SER A 42 6.00 -0.27 -3.31
C SER A 42 6.26 -0.69 -4.76
N TYR A 43 6.81 0.21 -5.56
CA TYR A 43 7.20 -0.10 -6.94
C TYR A 43 8.32 -1.14 -6.94
N GLU A 44 8.12 -2.28 -7.60
CA GLU A 44 9.18 -3.24 -7.89
C GLU A 44 9.86 -2.86 -9.22
N THR A 45 9.05 -2.53 -10.24
CA THR A 45 9.53 -2.03 -11.53
C THR A 45 9.06 -0.61 -11.80
N THR A 46 9.84 0.13 -12.60
CA THR A 46 9.53 1.51 -13.02
C THR A 46 9.70 1.68 -14.54
N PRO A 47 8.83 1.05 -15.34
CA PRO A 47 9.00 1.00 -16.81
C PRO A 47 8.63 2.32 -17.51
N HIS A 48 7.94 3.23 -16.83
CA HIS A 48 7.42 4.44 -17.46
C HIS A 48 8.44 5.58 -17.44
N SER A 49 8.61 6.25 -18.58
CA SER A 49 9.59 7.35 -18.74
C SER A 49 9.37 8.52 -17.78
N TRP A 50 8.14 8.72 -17.26
CA TRP A 50 7.81 9.78 -16.30
C TRP A 50 8.24 9.46 -14.87
N GLN A 51 8.40 8.18 -14.51
CA GLN A 51 8.63 7.75 -13.12
C GLN A 51 9.95 8.28 -12.58
N TRP A 52 11.03 8.13 -13.35
CA TRP A 52 12.34 8.56 -12.89
C TRP A 52 12.44 10.08 -12.67
N PRO A 53 11.99 10.92 -13.63
CA PRO A 53 11.85 12.36 -13.43
C PRO A 53 10.93 12.75 -12.27
N ALA A 54 9.91 11.96 -11.95
CA ALA A 54 9.03 12.20 -10.80
C ALA A 54 9.61 11.75 -9.45
N GLY A 55 10.81 11.18 -9.43
CA GLY A 55 11.45 10.64 -8.23
C GLY A 55 10.96 9.23 -7.83
N VAL A 56 10.23 8.54 -8.71
CA VAL A 56 9.82 7.14 -8.51
C VAL A 56 10.97 6.22 -8.93
N ARG A 57 11.33 5.28 -8.05
CA ARG A 57 12.35 4.24 -8.25
C ARG A 57 11.80 2.91 -7.73
N PRO A 58 12.45 1.77 -8.05
CA PRO A 58 12.22 0.54 -7.30
C PRO A 58 12.36 0.80 -5.79
N GLY A 59 11.42 0.29 -5.00
CA GLY A 59 11.26 0.53 -3.57
C GLY A 59 10.42 1.77 -3.19
N THR A 60 10.09 2.66 -4.13
CA THR A 60 9.24 3.82 -3.82
C THR A 60 7.85 3.37 -3.37
N LEU A 61 7.42 3.83 -2.19
CA LEU A 61 6.12 3.48 -1.61
C LEU A 61 4.99 4.23 -2.31
N LEU A 62 4.03 3.52 -2.90
CA LEU A 62 2.82 4.11 -3.49
C LEU A 62 1.68 4.17 -2.48
N PHE A 63 1.49 3.10 -1.71
CA PHE A 63 0.39 2.99 -0.75
C PHE A 63 0.86 2.35 0.55
N ASN A 64 0.35 2.84 1.68
CA ASN A 64 0.46 2.20 2.98
C ASN A 64 -0.88 2.29 3.72
N GLY A 65 -1.30 1.19 4.32
CA GLY A 65 -2.59 1.13 4.99
C GLY A 65 -2.81 -0.17 5.74
N VAL A 66 -4.07 -0.45 6.03
CA VAL A 66 -4.51 -1.64 6.75
C VAL A 66 -5.58 -2.39 5.96
N LYS A 67 -5.63 -3.71 6.13
CA LYS A 67 -6.73 -4.58 5.71
C LYS A 67 -7.62 -4.90 6.90
N ASN A 68 -8.91 -4.66 6.76
CA ASN A 68 -9.95 -5.18 7.66
C ASN A 68 -10.96 -5.98 6.84
N GLY A 69 -10.99 -7.31 7.03
CA GLY A 69 -11.78 -8.20 6.19
C GLY A 69 -11.39 -8.07 4.71
N ASN A 70 -12.35 -7.67 3.86
CA ASN A 70 -12.16 -7.42 2.44
C ASN A 70 -12.14 -5.92 2.11
N TRP A 71 -11.59 -5.10 3.01
CA TRP A 71 -11.49 -3.65 2.83
C TRP A 71 -10.06 -3.17 3.13
N TYR A 72 -9.49 -2.39 2.23
CA TYR A 72 -8.23 -1.67 2.47
C TYR A 72 -8.56 -0.21 2.80
N SER A 73 -7.81 0.38 3.71
CA SER A 73 -7.89 1.81 4.04
C SER A 73 -6.50 2.33 4.40
N GLY A 74 -6.11 3.50 3.90
CA GLY A 74 -4.77 4.03 4.10
C GLY A 74 -4.44 5.30 3.33
N THR A 75 -3.14 5.51 3.10
CA THR A 75 -2.59 6.66 2.39
C THR A 75 -2.04 6.20 1.04
N ALA A 76 -2.46 6.89 -0.03
CA ALA A 76 -1.88 6.78 -1.36
C ALA A 76 -1.06 8.03 -1.70
N ARG A 77 -0.17 7.90 -2.70
CA ARG A 77 0.71 8.96 -3.19
C ARG A 77 0.48 9.21 -4.68
N VAL A 78 0.50 10.48 -5.06
CA VAL A 78 0.63 10.90 -6.46
C VAL A 78 1.99 11.53 -6.69
N PHE A 79 2.69 11.02 -7.68
CA PHE A 79 4.00 11.49 -8.10
C PHE A 79 3.88 12.42 -9.29
N SER A 80 4.76 13.41 -9.38
CA SER A 80 4.78 14.38 -10.47
C SER A 80 6.22 14.76 -10.80
N SER A 81 6.54 14.84 -12.09
CA SER A 81 7.83 15.37 -12.55
C SER A 81 8.01 16.86 -12.23
N ALA A 82 6.92 17.60 -11.98
CA ALA A 82 6.99 18.96 -11.50
C ALA A 82 7.37 19.06 -10.01
N CYS A 83 7.27 17.95 -9.26
CA CYS A 83 7.54 17.86 -7.83
C CYS A 83 8.35 16.60 -7.49
N PRO A 84 9.57 16.48 -8.04
CA PRO A 84 10.37 15.27 -7.92
C PRO A 84 10.66 14.95 -6.44
N GLY A 85 10.31 13.74 -6.01
CA GLY A 85 10.57 13.27 -4.64
C GLY A 85 9.65 13.87 -3.56
N SER A 86 8.66 14.69 -3.92
CA SER A 86 7.67 15.25 -3.00
C SER A 86 6.25 14.86 -3.44
N PRO A 87 5.85 13.59 -3.27
CA PRO A 87 4.53 13.14 -3.68
C PRO A 87 3.42 13.80 -2.86
N SER A 88 2.28 14.04 -3.48
CA SER A 88 1.07 14.45 -2.77
C SER A 88 0.42 13.22 -2.14
N GLU A 89 0.20 13.26 -0.83
CA GLU A 89 -0.46 12.19 -0.08
C GLU A 89 -1.96 12.46 0.09
N TYR A 90 -2.76 11.40 0.08
CA TYR A 90 -4.20 11.49 0.30
C TYR A 90 -4.77 10.16 0.80
N HIS A 91 -5.89 10.25 1.50
CA HIS A 91 -6.58 9.06 2.00
C HIS A 91 -7.26 8.30 0.87
N VAL A 92 -7.16 6.98 0.89
CA VAL A 92 -7.91 6.08 0.00
C VAL A 92 -8.43 4.89 0.77
N GLU A 93 -9.55 4.35 0.32
CA GLU A 93 -10.09 3.11 0.81
C GLU A 93 -10.92 2.38 -0.24
N GLY A 94 -11.16 1.10 -0.04
CA GLY A 94 -12.01 0.33 -0.94
C GLY A 94 -11.86 -1.18 -0.85
N PRO A 95 -12.62 -1.91 -1.67
CA PRO A 95 -12.75 -3.35 -1.54
C PRO A 95 -11.52 -4.12 -2.04
N VAL A 96 -11.33 -5.28 -1.41
CA VAL A 96 -10.60 -6.42 -1.95
C VAL A 96 -11.64 -7.38 -2.54
N ALA A 97 -11.46 -7.78 -3.79
CA ALA A 97 -12.34 -8.73 -4.43
C ALA A 97 -12.42 -10.06 -3.65
N PRO A 98 -13.54 -10.79 -3.67
CA PRO A 98 -13.70 -12.02 -2.90
C PRO A 98 -12.60 -13.06 -3.14
N ASN A 99 -12.11 -13.18 -4.37
CA ASN A 99 -11.02 -14.08 -4.75
C ASN A 99 -9.63 -13.62 -4.23
N GLN A 100 -9.53 -12.46 -3.59
CA GLN A 100 -8.29 -11.83 -3.11
C GLN A 100 -7.29 -11.45 -4.21
N LEU A 101 -7.68 -11.45 -5.48
CA LEU A 101 -6.78 -11.20 -6.62
C LEU A 101 -6.88 -9.78 -7.18
N ARG A 102 -7.75 -8.94 -6.62
CA ARG A 102 -7.92 -7.55 -7.05
C ARG A 102 -8.20 -6.65 -5.86
N VAL A 103 -7.47 -5.55 -5.76
CA VAL A 103 -7.73 -4.48 -4.79
C VAL A 103 -8.08 -3.22 -5.56
N GLN A 104 -9.14 -2.54 -5.16
CA GLN A 104 -9.52 -1.25 -5.73
C GLN A 104 -9.76 -0.27 -4.58
N VAL A 105 -8.90 0.73 -4.45
CA VAL A 105 -9.04 1.80 -3.44
C VAL A 105 -9.26 3.12 -4.15
N SER A 106 -10.07 4.00 -3.57
CA SER A 106 -10.37 5.32 -4.12
C SER A 106 -10.39 6.37 -3.03
N GLY A 107 -10.15 7.62 -3.44
CA GLY A 107 -10.19 8.76 -2.54
C GLY A 107 -10.19 10.07 -3.31
N ASN A 108 -10.49 11.17 -2.62
CA ASN A 108 -10.40 12.50 -3.20
C ASN A 108 -9.04 13.10 -2.89
N ARG A 109 -8.35 13.56 -3.93
CA ARG A 109 -7.07 14.24 -3.78
C ARG A 109 -7.13 15.65 -4.32
N GLN A 110 -6.34 16.52 -3.71
CA GLN A 110 -6.13 17.86 -4.23
C GLN A 110 -5.27 17.80 -5.51
N VAL A 111 -5.58 18.69 -6.46
CA VAL A 111 -4.79 18.88 -7.67
C VAL A 111 -3.69 19.90 -7.38
N PHE A 112 -2.45 19.53 -7.71
CA PHE A 112 -1.27 20.37 -7.56
C PHE A 112 -0.75 20.81 -8.92
N HIS A 113 -0.23 22.04 -8.99
CA HIS A 113 0.50 22.57 -10.12
C HIS A 113 1.81 23.17 -9.59
N ASN A 114 2.96 22.71 -10.09
CA ASN A 114 4.29 23.13 -9.60
C ASN A 114 4.39 23.14 -8.07
N CYS A 115 3.89 22.04 -7.47
CA CYS A 115 3.90 21.78 -6.02
C CYS A 115 3.05 22.72 -5.18
N GLN A 116 2.19 23.51 -5.83
CA GLN A 116 1.22 24.37 -5.17
C GLN A 116 -0.20 23.80 -5.33
N PRO A 117 -1.01 23.80 -4.26
CA PRO A 117 -2.39 23.38 -4.34
C PRO A 117 -3.20 24.36 -5.20
N THR A 118 -4.03 23.83 -6.10
CA THR A 118 -4.89 24.63 -6.98
C THR A 118 -6.26 24.95 -6.35
N GLY A 119 -6.58 24.34 -5.21
CA GLY A 119 -7.93 24.34 -4.63
C GLY A 119 -8.90 23.37 -5.30
N GLN A 120 -8.56 22.81 -6.48
CA GLN A 120 -9.38 21.79 -7.13
C GLN A 120 -9.14 20.41 -6.51
N TRP A 121 -10.20 19.61 -6.49
CA TRP A 121 -10.19 18.23 -6.00
C TRP A 121 -10.69 17.30 -7.09
N LYS A 122 -10.15 16.08 -7.12
CA LYS A 122 -10.65 15.02 -8.00
C LYS A 122 -10.59 13.67 -7.31
N THR A 123 -11.50 12.78 -7.70
CA THR A 123 -11.45 11.38 -7.32
C THR A 123 -10.31 10.69 -8.07
N ASP A 124 -9.55 9.90 -7.34
CA ASP A 124 -8.50 9.03 -7.86
C ASP A 124 -8.81 7.58 -7.43
N THR A 125 -8.51 6.63 -8.31
CA THR A 125 -8.77 5.22 -8.09
C THR A 125 -7.52 4.43 -8.44
N LEU A 126 -7.00 3.69 -7.48
CA LEU A 126 -5.89 2.77 -7.66
C LEU A 126 -6.45 1.36 -7.76
N VAL A 127 -6.13 0.68 -8.86
CA VAL A 127 -6.42 -0.74 -9.04
C VAL A 127 -5.11 -1.50 -8.99
N PHE A 128 -5.11 -2.57 -8.20
CA PHE A 128 -4.02 -3.54 -8.12
C PHE A 128 -4.56 -4.91 -8.51
N THR A 129 -3.88 -5.59 -9.42
CA THR A 129 -4.25 -6.94 -9.86
C THR A 129 -3.12 -7.90 -9.50
N TYR A 130 -3.43 -9.00 -8.84
CA TYR A 130 -2.44 -9.98 -8.41
C TYR A 130 -1.69 -10.56 -9.61
N LEU A 131 -0.37 -10.71 -9.48
CA LEU A 131 0.50 -11.39 -10.43
C LEU A 131 0.95 -12.72 -9.81
N TYR A 132 0.78 -13.80 -10.57
CA TYR A 132 1.20 -15.15 -10.16
C TYR A 132 2.73 -15.30 -10.15
N ASP A 133 3.39 -14.59 -11.06
CA ASP A 133 4.84 -14.59 -11.21
C ASP A 133 5.38 -13.17 -11.06
N CYS A 134 6.38 -13.06 -10.20
CA CYS A 134 7.38 -12.00 -10.22
C CYS A 134 8.55 -12.50 -11.10
#